data_AF-A0A9E3IQG9-F1
#
_entry.id   AF-A0A9E3IQG9-F1
#
_cell.length_a   1.000
_cell.length_b   1.000
_cell.length_c   1.000
_cell.angle_alpha   90.00
_cell.angle_beta   90.00
_cell.angle_gamma   90.00
#
_symmetry.space_group_name_H-M   'P 1'
#
loop_
_entity.id
_entity.type
_entity.pdbx_description
1 polymer ?
#
loop_
_entity_poly.entity_id
_entity_poly.type
_entity_poly.pdbx_seq_one_letter_code
_entity_poly.pdbx_strand_id
1 'polypeptide(L)' 'LLRLGLLVHSLDAGGVQPPEAAGVERVLAGMREAITDDDQLMQVAAGVFEGLLTAFQHETDKP' A
#
# COMPACT_ATOMS: atom_id res chain seq x y z
N LEU A 1 6.21 -8.20 -7.78
CA LEU A 1 4.78 -7.91 -8.10
C LEU A 1 3.80 -8.74 -7.26
N LEU A 2 3.99 -10.06 -7.08
CA LEU A 2 3.03 -10.92 -6.35
C LEU A 2 2.66 -10.43 -4.94
N ARG A 3 3.65 -9.99 -4.14
CA ARG A 3 3.40 -9.53 -2.77
C ARG A 3 2.59 -8.23 -2.70
N LEU A 4 2.93 -7.25 -3.55
CA LEU A 4 2.16 -6.01 -3.65
C LEU A 4 0.73 -6.28 -4.16
N GLY A 5 0.59 -7.18 -5.14
CA GLY A 5 -0.72 -7.58 -5.65
C GLY A 5 -1.61 -8.21 -4.57
N LEU A 6 -1.05 -9.08 -3.72
CA LEU A 6 -1.76 -9.64 -2.57
C LEU A 6 -2.20 -8.57 -1.58
N LEU A 7 -1.32 -7.62 -1.27
CA LEU A 7 -1.64 -6.50 -0.39
C LEU A 7 -2.79 -5.67 -0.95
N VAL A 8 -2.70 -5.20 -2.20
CA VAL A 8 -3.74 -4.38 -2.84
C VAL A 8 -5.06 -5.14 -2.92
N HIS A 9 -5.03 -6.41 -3.32
CA HIS A 9 -6.23 -7.24 -3.37
C HIS A 9 -6.89 -7.38 -1.98
N SER A 10 -6.08 -7.55 -0.93
CA SER A 10 -6.59 -7.67 0.43
C SER A 10 -7.23 -6.38 0.97
N LEU A 11 -6.82 -5.22 0.47
CA LEU A 11 -7.40 -3.92 0.83
C LEU A 11 -8.67 -3.62 0.03
N ASP A 12 -8.75 -4.05 -1.23
CA ASP A 12 -9.87 -3.77 -2.14
C ASP A 12 -11.02 -4.78 -1.98
N ALA A 13 -10.70 -6.07 -2.02
CA ALA A 13 -11.69 -7.17 -2.03
C ALA A 13 -11.70 -7.98 -0.72
N GLY A 14 -10.75 -7.73 0.19
CA GLY A 14 -10.53 -8.54 1.38
C GLY A 14 -9.77 -9.84 1.08
N GLY A 15 -9.82 -10.80 2.01
CA GLY A 15 -9.16 -12.11 1.89
C GLY A 15 -7.97 -12.28 2.84
N VAL A 16 -6.97 -13.06 2.42
CA VAL A 16 -5.78 -13.31 3.26
C VAL A 16 -4.93 -12.06 3.31
N GLN A 17 -4.93 -11.41 4.46
CA GLN A 17 -4.17 -10.19 4.69
C GLN A 17 -2.71 -10.52 5.05
N PRO A 18 -1.72 -9.98 4.31
CA PRO A 18 -0.34 -10.04 4.74
C PRO A 18 -0.14 -9.23 6.04
N PRO A 19 0.93 -9.50 6.82
CA PRO A 19 1.17 -8.82 8.10
C PRO A 19 1.20 -7.29 7.99
N GLU A 20 1.70 -6.75 6.87
CA GLU A 20 1.74 -5.32 6.58
C GLU A 20 0.39 -4.66 6.31
N ALA A 21 -0.68 -5.42 5.99
CA ALA A 21 -1.94 -4.89 5.48
C ALA A 21 -2.62 -3.89 6.43
N ALA A 22 -2.77 -4.26 7.70
CA ALA A 22 -3.45 -3.42 8.68
C ALA A 22 -2.74 -2.06 8.90
N GLY A 23 -1.40 -2.05 8.78
CA GLY A 23 -0.61 -0.83 8.88
C GLY A 23 -0.82 0.08 7.66
N VAL A 24 -0.77 -0.50 6.46
CA VAL A 24 -0.99 0.23 5.20
C VAL A 24 -2.41 0.77 5.13
N GLU A 25 -3.42 -0.03 5.52
CA GLU A 25 -4.81 0.40 5.59
C GLU A 25 -4.99 1.61 6.52
N ARG A 26 -4.41 1.55 7.72
CA ARG A 26 -4.48 2.66 8.69
C ARG A 26 -3.86 3.94 8.13
N VAL A 27 -2.73 3.84 7.44
CA VAL A 27 -2.07 5.00 6.81
C VAL A 27 -2.96 5.59 5.72
N LEU A 28 -3.48 4.76 4.80
CA LEU A 28 -4.37 5.21 3.72
C LEU A 28 -5.68 5.83 4.25
N ALA A 29 -6.25 5.26 5.32
CA ALA A 29 -7.43 5.81 5.98
C ALA A 29 -7.14 7.22 6.56
N GLY A 30 -6.03 7.39 7.25
CA GLY A 30 -5.62 8.70 7.77
C GLY A 30 -5.33 9.71 6.67
N MET A 31 -4.72 9.29 5.57
CA MET A 31 -4.49 10.15 4.41
C MET A 31 -5.79 10.65 3.78
N ARG A 32 -6.78 9.76 3.63
CA ARG A 32 -8.11 10.11 3.13
C ARG A 32 -8.82 11.12 4.03
N GLU A 33 -8.63 11.04 5.34
CA GLU A 33 -9.21 12.01 6.29
C GLU A 33 -8.49 13.38 6.24
N ALA A 34 -7.18 13.39 5.99
CA ALA A 34 -6.36 14.60 6.00
C ALA A 34 -6.34 15.35 4.66
N ILE A 35 -6.54 14.65 3.53
CA ILE A 35 -6.42 15.20 2.17
C ILE A 35 -7.81 15.19 1.54
N THR A 36 -8.41 16.38 1.37
CA THR A 36 -9.77 16.55 0.82
C THR A 36 -9.80 16.64 -0.70
N ASP A 37 -8.65 16.83 -1.34
CA ASP A 37 -8.50 16.85 -2.79
C ASP A 37 -8.18 15.43 -3.26
N ASP A 38 -9.09 14.82 -4.02
CA ASP A 38 -8.97 13.43 -4.47
C ASP A 38 -7.78 13.22 -5.41
N ASP A 39 -7.44 14.19 -6.26
CA ASP A 39 -6.28 14.07 -7.16
C ASP A 39 -4.99 14.11 -6.34
N GLN A 40 -4.93 14.97 -5.33
CA GLN A 40 -3.82 15.01 -4.39
C GLN A 40 -3.73 13.71 -3.59
N LEU A 41 -4.86 13.20 -3.08
CA LEU A 41 -4.92 11.95 -2.32
C LEU A 41 -4.40 10.79 -3.17
N MET A 42 -4.85 10.69 -4.42
CA MET A 42 -4.43 9.64 -5.35
C MET A 42 -2.92 9.68 -5.57
N GLN A 43 -2.34 10.87 -5.82
CA GLN A 43 -0.89 11.01 -6.04
C GLN A 43 -0.08 10.59 -4.80
N VAL A 44 -0.48 11.01 -3.61
CA VAL A 44 0.26 10.68 -2.39
C VAL A 44 0.10 9.19 -2.05
N ALA A 45 -1.10 8.63 -2.20
CA ALA A 45 -1.36 7.21 -1.98
C ALA A 45 -0.58 6.32 -2.97
N ALA A 46 -0.46 6.72 -4.24
CA ALA A 46 0.38 6.03 -5.21
C ALA A 46 1.84 5.94 -4.73
N GLY A 47 2.37 7.01 -4.15
CA GLY A 47 3.73 7.03 -3.57
C GLY A 47 3.95 5.99 -2.47
N VAL A 48 2.92 5.66 -1.67
CA VAL A 48 3.00 4.59 -0.66
C VAL A 48 3.20 3.23 -1.34
N PHE A 49 2.43 2.93 -2.39
CA PHE A 49 2.53 1.68 -3.12
C PHE A 49 3.85 1.55 -3.90
N GLU A 50 4.34 2.64 -4.49
CA GLU A 50 5.67 2.67 -5.13
C GLU A 50 6.79 2.39 -4.10
N GLY A 51 6.74 3.03 -2.93
CA GLY A 51 7.70 2.78 -1.85
C GLY A 51 7.69 1.33 -1.37
N LEU A 52 6.50 0.73 -1.22
CA LEU A 52 6.35 -0.69 -0.88
C LEU A 52 6.88 -1.61 -1.99
N LEU A 53 6.65 -1.26 -3.26
CA LEU A 53 7.19 -2.02 -4.40
C LEU A 53 8.72 -2.04 -4.36
N THR A 54 9.35 -0.88 -4.19
CA THR A 54 10.82 -0.76 -4.07
C THR A 54 11.34 -1.56 -2.88
N ALA A 55 10.70 -1.44 -1.71
CA ALA A 55 11.10 -2.20 -0.53
C ALA A 55 11.03 -3.72 -0.75
N PHE A 56 9.94 -4.22 -1.34
CA PHE A 56 9.78 -5.63 -1.62
C PHE A 56 10.79 -6.15 -2.65
N GLN A 57 11.15 -5.33 -3.65
CA GLN A 57 12.20 -5.67 -4.62
C GLN A 57 13.57 -5.80 -3.93
N HIS A 58 13.89 -4.90 -3.00
CA HIS A 58 15.15 -4.93 -2.28
C HIS A 58 15.24 -6.11 -1.28
N GLU A 59 14.12 -6.56 -0.73
CA GLU A 59 14.09 -7.77 0.11
C GLU A 59 14.37 -9.05 -0.69
N THR A 60 13.94 -9.12 -1.94
CA THR A 60 14.27 -10.24 -2.85
C THR A 60 15.72 -10.25 -3.34
N ASP A 61 16.41 -9.10 -3.30
CA ASP A 61 17.84 -8.98 -3.65
C ASP A 61 18.78 -9.20 -2.45
N LYS A 62 18.23 -9.53 -1.28
CA LYS A 62 19.03 -9.88 -0.10
C LYS A 62 19.61 -11.30 -0.26
N PRO A 63 20.93 -11.50 -0.10
CA PRO A 63 21.58 -12.80 -0.33
C PRO A 63 21.13 -13.89 0.65
#